data_AF-A0A367EDM9-F1
#
_entry.id   AF-A0A367EDM9-F1
#
_cell.length_a   1.000
_cell.length_b   1.000
_cell.length_c   1.000
_cell.angle_alpha   90.00
_cell.angle_beta   90.00
_cell.angle_gamma   90.00
#
_symmetry.space_group_name_H-M   'P 1'
#
loop_
_entity.id
_entity.type
_entity.pdbx_description
1 polymer ?
#
loop_
_entity_poly.entity_id
_entity_poly.type
_entity_poly.pdbx_seq_one_letter_code
_entity_poly.pdbx_strand_id
1 'polypeptide(L)'
;MAFAFNNGACRSFRGDGKLDLLVRSAETGALWVYPHSGKLNGTQTYEDPVKIGDNFGRERFCFIQACDVTGNGRAELCAFSVKEVTVNGEVRKINTGENGVFGFFLLQNLGGPGEIGPFGEPTRISGKREDDRYWSTFGFADITGSGNDDIFSRGLGAGNFDCFPHLNAGVIADDTYDREPLPLTTINPDDFPFAMADFTGNGNLDLLVRRPDGDIALFEFPGKPGVEYADPASGTWYTVARGWQDMKYMTLTDVDLDGKPDLLALRPDGTLSAFVHSGRFDPDNPESLFSEPVTVGTGFDRYDTIS
;
A
#
# COMPACT_ATOMS: atom_id res chain seq x y z
N MET A 1 5.50 3.93 -19.46
CA MET A 1 5.70 3.75 -18.01
C MET A 1 4.58 4.48 -17.31
N ALA A 2 3.61 3.73 -16.78
CA ALA A 2 2.57 4.32 -15.95
C ALA A 2 3.23 4.87 -14.67
N PHE A 3 2.84 6.08 -14.27
CA PHE A 3 3.17 6.61 -12.96
C PHE A 3 2.80 5.57 -11.90
N ALA A 4 3.60 5.46 -10.83
CA ALA A 4 3.32 4.53 -9.73
C ALA A 4 1.83 4.59 -9.38
N PHE A 5 1.14 3.45 -9.50
CA PHE A 5 -0.26 3.39 -9.12
C PHE A 5 -0.35 3.53 -7.61
N ASN A 6 -1.32 4.30 -7.15
CA ASN A 6 -1.58 4.57 -5.73
C ASN A 6 -2.22 3.31 -5.14
N ASN A 7 -1.40 2.36 -4.70
CA ASN A 7 -1.87 1.10 -4.12
C ASN A 7 -1.29 0.97 -2.72
N GLY A 8 -2.14 1.06 -1.70
CA GLY A 8 -1.77 0.95 -0.29
C GLY A 8 -2.44 -0.22 0.40
N ALA A 9 -2.54 -0.16 1.72
CA ALA A 9 -3.28 -1.10 2.54
C ALA A 9 -4.26 -0.35 3.44
N CYS A 10 -5.50 -0.84 3.54
CA CYS A 10 -6.49 -0.34 4.48
C CYS A 10 -6.02 -0.56 5.91
N ARG A 11 -6.32 0.39 6.79
CA ARG A 11 -5.88 0.38 8.18
C ARG A 11 -6.99 0.88 9.09
N SER A 12 -6.92 0.49 10.36
CA SER A 12 -7.89 0.85 11.38
C SER A 12 -7.61 2.25 11.93
N PHE A 13 -8.34 3.29 11.48
CA PHE A 13 -8.10 4.66 11.94
C PHE A 13 -8.58 4.91 13.36
N ARG A 14 -9.62 4.20 13.79
CA ARG A 14 -10.17 4.28 15.15
C ARG A 14 -9.40 3.45 16.19
N GLY A 15 -8.56 2.52 15.72
CA GLY A 15 -7.89 1.52 16.58
C GLY A 15 -8.84 0.44 17.09
N ASP A 16 -9.92 0.13 16.36
CA ASP A 16 -10.88 -0.92 16.71
C ASP A 16 -10.66 -2.22 15.93
N GLY A 17 -9.59 -2.28 15.12
CA GLY A 17 -9.19 -3.45 14.34
C GLY A 17 -9.92 -3.60 13.01
N LYS A 18 -10.88 -2.72 12.68
CA LYS A 18 -11.57 -2.76 11.39
C LYS A 18 -10.83 -1.91 10.37
N LEU A 19 -10.60 -2.43 9.18
CA LEU A 19 -9.79 -1.72 8.19
C LEU A 19 -10.65 -0.72 7.41
N ASP A 20 -10.45 0.57 7.71
CA ASP A 20 -11.16 1.67 7.08
C ASP A 20 -10.49 2.05 5.75
N LEU A 21 -11.23 2.73 4.89
CA LEU A 21 -10.74 3.17 3.59
C LEU A 21 -10.36 4.66 3.61
N LEU A 22 -9.08 4.96 3.35
CA LEU A 22 -8.55 6.28 3.07
C LEU A 22 -8.73 6.62 1.59
N VAL A 23 -9.29 7.80 1.31
CA VAL A 23 -9.38 8.32 -0.05
C VAL A 23 -8.95 9.78 -0.14
N ARG A 24 -8.48 10.17 -1.33
CA ARG A 24 -8.15 11.56 -1.67
C ARG A 24 -8.93 12.02 -2.89
N SER A 25 -9.60 13.16 -2.75
CA SER A 25 -10.28 13.84 -3.86
C SER A 25 -9.28 14.23 -4.95
N ALA A 26 -9.51 13.77 -6.19
CA ALA A 26 -8.69 14.14 -7.33
C ALA A 26 -8.77 15.63 -7.67
N GLU A 27 -9.92 16.27 -7.38
CA GLU A 27 -10.18 17.67 -7.69
C GLU A 27 -9.59 18.62 -6.65
N THR A 28 -9.80 18.31 -5.36
CA THR A 28 -9.51 19.25 -4.28
C THR A 28 -8.30 18.86 -3.43
N GLY A 29 -7.85 17.60 -3.52
CA GLY A 29 -6.85 17.06 -2.62
C GLY A 29 -7.31 16.93 -1.17
N ALA A 30 -8.62 17.02 -0.89
CA ALA A 30 -9.15 16.75 0.44
C ALA A 30 -9.08 15.25 0.77
N LEU A 31 -8.75 14.93 2.02
CA LEU A 31 -8.69 13.56 2.54
C LEU A 31 -9.93 13.20 3.33
N TRP A 32 -10.37 11.97 3.11
CA TRP A 32 -11.53 11.39 3.77
C TRP A 32 -11.21 9.97 4.20
N VAL A 33 -11.74 9.57 5.34
CA VAL A 33 -11.78 8.18 5.78
C VAL A 33 -13.21 7.70 5.68
N TYR A 34 -13.42 6.55 5.06
CA TYR A 34 -14.66 5.80 5.01
C TYR A 34 -14.55 4.70 6.06
N PRO A 35 -15.12 4.90 7.26
CA PRO A 35 -14.95 3.94 8.32
C PRO A 35 -15.65 2.62 7.99
N HIS A 36 -15.07 1.50 8.39
CA HIS A 36 -15.65 0.20 8.17
C HIS A 36 -16.83 -0.04 9.12
N SER A 37 -17.98 -0.42 8.56
CA SER A 37 -19.23 -0.62 9.31
C SER A 37 -19.20 -1.81 10.28
N GLY A 38 -18.17 -2.66 10.17
CA GLY A 38 -18.06 -3.92 10.91
C GLY A 38 -18.61 -5.13 10.14
N LYS A 39 -19.02 -4.96 8.88
CA LYS A 39 -19.48 -6.07 8.04
C LYS A 39 -19.36 -5.74 6.56
N LEU A 40 -18.86 -6.68 5.76
CA LEU A 40 -19.03 -6.66 4.31
C LEU A 40 -20.53 -6.79 3.95
N ASN A 41 -21.10 -5.70 3.42
CA ASN A 41 -22.53 -5.60 3.11
C ASN A 41 -22.79 -4.74 1.88
N GLY A 42 -22.14 -5.10 0.76
CA GLY A 42 -22.26 -4.36 -0.49
C GLY A 42 -21.88 -2.88 -0.32
N THR A 43 -22.67 -1.97 -0.87
CA THR A 43 -22.40 -0.52 -0.76
C THR A 43 -22.62 0.06 0.65
N GLN A 44 -22.97 -0.77 1.64
CA GLN A 44 -23.06 -0.38 3.06
C GLN A 44 -21.88 -0.91 3.89
N THR A 45 -20.86 -1.49 3.26
CA THR A 45 -19.64 -1.96 3.95
C THR A 45 -18.95 -0.83 4.70
N TYR A 46 -18.96 0.38 4.14
CA TYR A 46 -18.41 1.58 4.76
C TYR A 46 -19.50 2.53 5.24
N GLU A 47 -19.24 3.20 6.35
CA GLU A 47 -20.06 4.26 6.93
C GLU A 47 -19.93 5.58 6.15
N ASP A 48 -20.65 6.61 6.60
CA ASP A 48 -20.50 7.97 6.06
C ASP A 48 -19.05 8.46 6.25
N PRO A 49 -18.46 9.09 5.21
CA PRO A 49 -17.05 9.45 5.25
C PRO A 49 -16.78 10.64 6.19
N VAL A 50 -15.69 10.53 6.94
CA VAL A 50 -15.17 11.57 7.82
C VAL A 50 -14.07 12.33 7.09
N LYS A 51 -14.24 13.65 6.94
CA LYS A 51 -13.17 14.51 6.40
C LYS A 51 -12.06 14.64 7.42
N ILE A 52 -10.83 14.33 7.03
CA ILE A 52 -9.68 14.37 7.95
C ILE A 52 -8.66 15.45 7.61
N GLY A 53 -8.78 16.09 6.45
CA GLY A 53 -7.90 17.18 6.09
C GLY A 53 -8.15 17.78 4.73
N ASP A 54 -7.58 18.97 4.56
CA ASP A 54 -7.46 19.71 3.31
C ASP A 54 -5.98 19.88 2.97
N ASN A 55 -5.68 20.34 1.76
CA ASN A 55 -4.30 20.63 1.32
C ASN A 55 -3.39 19.39 1.27
N PHE A 56 -3.90 18.25 0.78
CA PHE A 56 -3.11 17.05 0.45
C PHE A 56 -3.00 16.80 -1.06
N GLY A 57 -3.23 17.85 -1.87
CA GLY A 57 -3.15 17.78 -3.33
C GLY A 57 -1.76 17.40 -3.85
N ARG A 58 -1.72 16.95 -5.11
CA ARG A 58 -0.52 16.40 -5.77
C ARG A 58 0.70 17.32 -5.76
N GLU A 59 0.47 18.63 -5.83
CA GLU A 59 1.52 19.68 -5.77
C GLU A 59 2.25 19.75 -4.43
N ARG A 60 1.64 19.21 -3.36
CA ARG A 60 2.27 19.04 -2.05
C ARG A 60 2.73 17.60 -1.86
N PHE A 61 1.82 16.65 -2.03
CA PHE A 61 2.06 15.21 -1.85
C PHE A 61 1.55 14.44 -3.07
N CYS A 62 2.43 13.88 -3.91
CA CYS A 62 2.01 13.19 -5.12
C CYS A 62 1.34 11.83 -4.83
N PHE A 63 1.71 11.18 -3.72
CA PHE A 63 1.08 9.97 -3.19
C PHE A 63 0.75 10.11 -1.70
N ILE A 64 -0.23 9.34 -1.24
CA ILE A 64 -0.59 9.23 0.18
C ILE A 64 -1.27 7.89 0.42
N GLN A 65 -0.92 7.22 1.52
CA GLN A 65 -1.41 5.90 1.90
C GLN A 65 -1.60 5.82 3.42
N ALA A 66 -2.40 4.87 3.88
CA ALA A 66 -2.48 4.49 5.28
C ALA A 66 -1.33 3.53 5.65
N CYS A 67 -0.87 3.58 6.89
CA CYS A 67 0.24 2.77 7.43
C CYS A 67 0.10 2.64 8.97
N ASP A 68 0.88 1.76 9.59
CA ASP A 68 1.07 1.68 11.06
C ASP A 68 2.57 1.68 11.38
N VAL A 69 3.20 2.84 11.25
CA VAL A 69 4.64 3.04 11.47
C VAL A 69 4.97 3.08 12.96
N THR A 70 4.04 3.50 13.83
CA THR A 70 4.29 3.46 15.28
C THR A 70 3.98 2.10 15.92
N GLY A 71 3.37 1.18 15.16
CA GLY A 71 3.03 -0.17 15.61
C GLY A 71 1.96 -0.19 16.70
N ASN A 72 1.10 0.82 16.73
CA ASN A 72 0.11 0.99 17.80
C ASN A 72 -1.28 0.46 17.42
N GLY A 73 -1.44 -0.08 16.21
CA GLY A 73 -2.70 -0.61 15.68
C GLY A 73 -3.67 0.45 15.16
N ARG A 74 -3.30 1.74 15.20
CA ARG A 74 -4.04 2.84 14.58
C ARG A 74 -3.36 3.26 13.29
N ALA A 75 -4.17 3.42 12.26
CA ALA A 75 -3.75 3.97 11.00
C ALA A 75 -3.17 5.38 11.16
N GLU A 76 -2.03 5.61 10.54
CA GLU A 76 -1.42 6.90 10.28
C GLU A 76 -1.37 7.16 8.78
N LEU A 77 -1.01 8.38 8.39
CA LEU A 77 -0.86 8.74 6.98
C LEU A 77 0.61 8.82 6.62
N CYS A 78 1.03 8.11 5.58
CA CYS A 78 2.30 8.38 4.91
C CYS A 78 2.06 9.12 3.60
N ALA A 79 2.55 10.35 3.51
CA ALA A 79 2.47 11.19 2.33
C ALA A 79 3.85 11.31 1.66
N PHE A 80 3.90 11.26 0.32
CA PHE A 80 5.15 11.30 -0.42
C PHE A 80 5.25 12.56 -1.27
N SER A 81 6.41 13.22 -1.19
CA SER A 81 6.76 14.33 -2.06
C SER A 81 8.05 14.04 -2.82
N VAL A 82 8.06 14.33 -4.11
CA VAL A 82 9.24 14.21 -4.97
C VAL A 82 9.34 15.41 -5.90
N LYS A 83 10.55 15.94 -6.03
CA LYS A 83 10.78 17.14 -6.84
C LYS A 83 10.60 16.86 -8.32
N GLU A 84 11.28 15.83 -8.81
CA GLU A 84 11.30 15.47 -10.21
C GLU A 84 11.59 13.98 -10.37
N VAL A 85 11.16 13.44 -11.51
CA VAL A 85 11.45 12.07 -11.93
C VAL A 85 11.96 12.11 -13.36
N THR A 86 12.92 11.26 -13.68
CA THR A 86 13.40 11.10 -15.06
C THR A 86 12.69 9.91 -15.69
N VAL A 87 11.94 10.15 -16.76
CA VAL A 87 11.23 9.10 -17.51
C VAL A 87 11.75 9.12 -18.94
N ASN A 88 12.32 8.00 -19.41
CA ASN A 88 12.90 7.87 -20.75
C ASN A 88 13.93 8.97 -21.09
N GLY A 89 14.70 9.42 -20.10
CA GLY A 89 15.70 10.49 -20.25
C GLY A 89 15.14 11.91 -20.14
N GLU A 90 13.83 12.09 -19.97
CA GLU A 90 13.20 13.39 -19.77
C GLU A 90 12.93 13.65 -18.27
N VAL A 91 13.48 14.76 -17.75
CA VAL A 91 13.19 15.22 -16.39
C VAL A 91 11.81 15.86 -16.33
N ARG A 92 10.96 15.34 -15.45
CA ARG A 92 9.62 15.87 -15.19
C ARG A 92 9.54 16.34 -13.75
N LYS A 93 9.30 17.64 -13.55
CA LYS A 93 8.98 18.18 -12.21
C LYS A 93 7.63 17.62 -11.78
N ILE A 94 7.55 17.16 -10.53
CA ILE A 94 6.37 16.51 -9.99
C ILE A 94 5.64 17.43 -9.02
N ASN A 95 6.30 17.91 -7.97
CA ASN A 95 5.64 18.73 -6.96
C ASN A 95 6.61 19.70 -6.25
N THR A 96 6.09 20.61 -5.41
CA THR A 96 6.90 21.63 -4.72
C THR A 96 7.48 21.19 -3.39
N GLY A 97 7.12 19.98 -2.94
CA GLY A 97 7.54 19.45 -1.64
C GLY A 97 6.74 20.02 -0.46
N GLU A 98 6.94 19.42 0.71
CA GLU A 98 6.48 19.94 1.98
C GLU A 98 7.44 21.03 2.45
N ASN A 99 7.06 22.29 2.29
CA ASN A 99 7.94 23.44 2.58
C ASN A 99 9.30 23.36 1.86
N GLY A 100 9.30 22.83 0.62
CA GLY A 100 10.50 22.61 -0.18
C GLY A 100 11.31 21.36 0.18
N VAL A 101 10.83 20.56 1.14
CA VAL A 101 11.42 19.27 1.54
C VAL A 101 10.72 18.12 0.80
N PHE A 102 11.49 17.12 0.40
CA PHE A 102 11.02 15.94 -0.33
C PHE A 102 11.35 14.66 0.44
N GLY A 103 10.55 13.61 0.25
CA GLY A 103 10.64 12.33 0.95
C GLY A 103 9.28 11.77 1.35
N PHE A 104 9.31 10.77 2.23
CA PHE A 104 8.14 10.24 2.93
C PHE A 104 7.89 11.03 4.21
N PHE A 105 6.66 11.48 4.42
CA PHE A 105 6.22 12.24 5.57
C PHE A 105 5.13 11.47 6.30
N LEU A 106 5.37 11.17 7.58
CA LEU A 106 4.37 10.60 8.45
C LEU A 106 3.55 11.73 9.08
N LEU A 107 2.22 11.62 9.01
CA LEU A 107 1.32 12.38 9.85
C LEU A 107 0.70 11.39 10.84
N GLN A 108 1.18 11.45 12.08
CA GLN A 108 0.76 10.52 13.13
C GLN A 108 -0.69 10.76 13.52
N ASN A 109 -1.44 9.69 13.76
CA ASN A 109 -2.79 9.79 14.31
C ASN A 109 -2.70 10.01 15.82
N LEU A 110 -3.08 11.20 16.26
CA LEU A 110 -3.04 11.64 17.68
C LEU A 110 -4.40 11.48 18.37
N GLY A 111 -5.38 10.87 17.68
CA GLY A 111 -6.73 10.67 18.18
C GLY A 111 -6.80 9.75 19.39
N GLY A 112 -7.78 10.00 20.24
CA GLY A 112 -8.15 9.12 21.33
C GLY A 112 -8.85 7.84 20.84
N PRO A 113 -9.20 6.92 21.77
CA PRO A 113 -9.94 5.71 21.42
C PRO A 113 -11.24 6.01 20.66
N GLY A 114 -11.38 5.43 19.46
CA GLY A 114 -12.57 5.60 18.61
C GLY A 114 -12.56 6.85 17.72
N GLU A 115 -11.58 7.74 17.89
CA GLU A 115 -11.45 8.96 17.10
C GLU A 115 -10.64 8.70 15.82
N ILE A 116 -10.93 9.48 14.77
CA ILE A 116 -10.14 9.51 13.54
C ILE A 116 -9.38 10.84 13.53
N GLY A 117 -8.09 10.79 13.90
CA GLY A 117 -7.29 11.99 14.12
C GLY A 117 -7.64 12.72 15.43
N PRO A 118 -7.10 13.95 15.64
CA PRO A 118 -6.39 14.76 14.66
C PRO A 118 -5.05 14.13 14.24
N PHE A 119 -4.60 14.46 13.04
CA PHE A 119 -3.27 14.07 12.57
C PHE A 119 -2.24 15.14 12.92
N GLY A 120 -1.07 14.71 13.35
CA GLY A 120 0.06 15.59 13.66
C GLY A 120 0.66 16.25 12.43
N GLU A 121 1.56 17.21 12.68
CA GLU A 121 2.34 17.84 11.61
C GLU A 121 3.22 16.83 10.86
N PRO A 122 3.44 17.02 9.54
CA PRO A 122 4.25 16.11 8.75
C PRO A 122 5.68 15.98 9.28
N THR A 123 6.07 14.78 9.67
CA THR A 123 7.45 14.43 10.04
C THR A 123 8.08 13.66 8.90
N ARG A 124 9.19 14.15 8.32
CA ARG A 124 9.89 13.38 7.30
C ARG A 124 10.52 12.14 7.93
N ILE A 125 10.12 10.95 7.51
CA ILE A 125 10.56 9.66 8.05
C ILE A 125 11.59 8.97 7.15
N SER A 126 11.76 9.45 5.92
CA SER A 126 12.76 8.95 4.99
C SER A 126 14.07 9.70 5.12
N GLY A 127 15.16 8.99 5.38
CA GLY A 127 16.51 9.51 5.17
C GLY A 127 16.79 9.72 3.68
N LYS A 128 17.40 10.84 3.31
CA LYS A 128 17.92 11.03 1.94
C LYS A 128 19.05 10.03 1.71
N ARG A 129 18.98 9.27 0.61
CA ARG A 129 20.08 8.43 0.13
C ARG A 129 20.96 9.22 -0.85
N GLU A 130 22.26 8.96 -0.84
CA GLU A 130 23.24 9.58 -1.75
C GLU A 130 23.78 8.56 -2.77
N ASP A 131 23.01 7.51 -3.06
CA ASP A 131 23.41 6.39 -3.93
C ASP A 131 22.82 6.47 -5.35
N ASP A 132 22.21 7.61 -5.72
CA ASP A 132 21.56 7.88 -7.02
C ASP A 132 20.52 6.83 -7.45
N ARG A 133 20.07 5.97 -6.53
CA ARG A 133 19.03 4.97 -6.80
C ARG A 133 17.64 5.58 -6.65
N TYR A 134 16.81 5.35 -7.65
CA TYR A 134 15.40 5.71 -7.64
C TYR A 134 14.54 4.47 -7.45
N TRP A 135 13.35 4.68 -6.91
CA TRP A 135 12.37 3.64 -6.64
C TRP A 135 11.07 3.96 -7.37
N SER A 136 10.39 2.92 -7.83
CA SER A 136 9.25 3.02 -8.77
C SER A 136 7.91 2.60 -8.16
N THR A 137 7.96 1.91 -7.03
CA THR A 137 6.80 1.53 -6.21
C THR A 137 7.18 1.68 -4.75
N PHE A 138 6.23 1.88 -3.86
CA PHE A 138 6.43 1.68 -2.44
C PHE A 138 5.12 1.22 -1.82
N GLY A 139 5.21 0.47 -0.73
CA GLY A 139 4.09 0.10 0.11
C GLY A 139 4.57 -0.28 1.51
N PHE A 140 3.64 -0.56 2.39
CA PHE A 140 3.90 -0.80 3.81
C PHE A 140 3.42 -2.18 4.23
N ALA A 141 4.23 -2.89 5.03
CA ALA A 141 3.87 -4.14 5.69
C ALA A 141 4.89 -4.44 6.80
N ASP A 142 4.47 -5.14 7.87
CA ASP A 142 5.39 -5.65 8.90
C ASP A 142 6.14 -6.89 8.40
N ILE A 143 7.18 -6.66 7.60
CA ILE A 143 7.97 -7.72 6.93
C ILE A 143 8.92 -8.37 7.94
N THR A 144 9.52 -7.57 8.81
CA THR A 144 10.45 -8.01 9.84
C THR A 144 9.74 -8.70 11.02
N GLY A 145 8.44 -8.49 11.20
CA GLY A 145 7.65 -9.01 12.32
C GLY A 145 7.90 -8.23 13.62
N SER A 146 8.19 -6.93 13.48
CA SER A 146 8.48 -6.03 14.60
C SER A 146 7.22 -5.42 15.22
N GLY A 147 6.08 -5.53 14.53
CA GLY A 147 4.84 -4.82 14.83
C GLY A 147 4.75 -3.43 14.21
N ASN A 148 5.85 -2.88 13.67
CA ASN A 148 5.85 -1.64 12.91
C ASN A 148 5.90 -1.96 11.41
N ASP A 149 5.17 -1.20 10.60
CA ASP A 149 5.27 -1.33 9.16
C ASP A 149 6.68 -0.97 8.66
N ASP A 150 7.27 -1.90 7.90
CA ASP A 150 8.43 -1.65 7.05
C ASP A 150 7.98 -1.11 5.69
N ILE A 151 8.91 -0.57 4.90
CA ILE A 151 8.63 -0.17 3.51
C ILE A 151 9.15 -1.26 2.57
N PHE A 152 8.31 -1.77 1.67
CA PHE A 152 8.79 -2.52 0.50
C PHE A 152 8.78 -1.65 -0.74
N SER A 153 9.71 -1.90 -1.66
CA SER A 153 9.87 -1.06 -2.84
C SER A 153 10.61 -1.78 -3.97
N ARG A 154 10.32 -1.39 -5.22
CA ARG A 154 11.07 -1.85 -6.41
C ARG A 154 11.93 -0.75 -7.00
N GLY A 155 13.20 -1.06 -7.26
CA GLY A 155 14.12 -0.15 -7.95
C GLY A 155 13.60 0.29 -9.31
N LEU A 156 13.76 1.57 -9.66
CA LEU A 156 13.31 2.13 -10.93
C LEU A 156 14.12 1.54 -12.09
N GLY A 157 13.45 0.87 -13.03
CA GLY A 157 14.10 0.22 -14.17
C GLY A 157 14.93 -1.01 -13.79
N ALA A 158 14.85 -1.44 -12.53
CA ALA A 158 15.55 -2.59 -11.98
C ALA A 158 14.55 -3.65 -11.54
N GLY A 159 15.06 -4.88 -11.39
CA GLY A 159 14.28 -6.01 -10.90
C GLY A 159 14.32 -6.19 -9.39
N ASN A 160 15.20 -5.50 -8.66
CA ASN A 160 15.30 -5.66 -7.21
C ASN A 160 13.99 -5.23 -6.52
N PHE A 161 13.50 -6.10 -5.65
CA PHE A 161 12.38 -5.84 -4.75
C PHE A 161 12.89 -6.00 -3.32
N ASP A 162 12.95 -4.88 -2.61
CA ASP A 162 13.67 -4.77 -1.35
C ASP A 162 12.77 -4.24 -0.24
N CYS A 163 13.13 -4.58 1.00
CA CYS A 163 12.56 -4.05 2.22
C CYS A 163 13.48 -2.97 2.80
N PHE A 164 12.91 -1.93 3.38
CA PHE A 164 13.56 -0.94 4.20
C PHE A 164 13.02 -1.11 5.61
N PRO A 165 13.76 -1.81 6.49
CA PRO A 165 13.30 -2.10 7.84
C PRO A 165 13.04 -0.84 8.65
N HIS A 166 11.96 -0.85 9.41
CA HIS A 166 11.76 0.07 10.52
C HIS A 166 12.81 -0.22 11.61
N LEU A 167 13.47 0.81 12.13
CA LEU A 167 14.59 0.64 13.07
C LEU A 167 14.15 0.31 14.51
N ASN A 168 12.85 0.26 14.77
CA ASN A 168 12.25 -0.04 16.09
C ASN A 168 12.69 0.93 17.20
N ALA A 169 13.15 2.12 16.83
CA ALA A 169 13.51 3.22 17.73
C ALA A 169 12.35 4.24 17.88
N GLY A 170 11.17 3.90 17.36
CA GLY A 170 10.05 4.83 17.17
C GLY A 170 10.24 5.70 15.94
N VAL A 171 9.35 6.68 15.78
CA VAL A 171 9.40 7.62 14.65
C VAL A 171 10.46 8.69 14.92
N ILE A 172 11.57 8.60 14.20
CA ILE A 172 12.68 9.56 14.26
C ILE A 172 12.80 10.26 12.92
N ALA A 173 12.78 11.59 12.94
CA ALA A 173 12.90 12.39 11.73
C ALA A 173 14.16 12.00 10.94
N ASP A 174 13.98 11.72 9.65
CA ASP A 174 15.00 11.26 8.70
C ASP A 174 15.69 9.93 9.01
N ASP A 175 15.32 9.25 10.10
CA ASP A 175 16.03 8.08 10.65
C ASP A 175 15.06 7.03 11.21
N THR A 176 13.86 6.92 10.62
CA THR A 176 12.86 5.92 11.02
C THR A 176 13.16 4.54 10.41
N TYR A 177 13.70 4.52 9.19
CA TYR A 177 14.00 3.31 8.43
C TYR A 177 15.50 3.16 8.15
N ASP A 178 15.95 1.92 8.01
CA ASP A 178 17.31 1.63 7.59
C ASP A 178 17.59 2.18 6.18
N ARG A 179 18.78 2.77 6.02
CA ARG A 179 19.28 3.24 4.73
C ARG A 179 20.01 2.15 3.96
N GLU A 180 20.21 0.97 4.52
CA GLU A 180 20.62 -0.21 3.77
C GLU A 180 19.40 -1.12 3.59
N PRO A 181 18.84 -1.22 2.38
CA PRO A 181 17.64 -2.02 2.19
C PRO A 181 18.01 -3.50 2.24
N LEU A 182 17.18 -4.30 2.88
CA LEU A 182 17.27 -5.76 2.87
C LEU A 182 16.71 -6.29 1.55
N PRO A 183 17.52 -6.98 0.73
CA PRO A 183 17.00 -7.59 -0.49
C PRO A 183 15.97 -8.67 -0.15
N LEU A 184 14.80 -8.63 -0.78
CA LEU A 184 13.79 -9.68 -0.62
C LEU A 184 13.84 -10.67 -1.77
N THR A 185 13.70 -10.17 -3.00
CA THR A 185 13.77 -10.97 -4.22
C THR A 185 14.03 -10.09 -5.45
N THR A 186 13.92 -10.66 -6.65
CA THR A 186 13.82 -9.87 -7.88
C THR A 186 12.56 -10.24 -8.69
N ILE A 187 12.01 -9.25 -9.39
CA ILE A 187 10.81 -9.35 -10.21
C ILE A 187 11.07 -8.76 -11.59
N ASN A 188 10.17 -8.97 -12.55
CA ASN A 188 10.32 -8.35 -13.87
C ASN A 188 10.25 -6.81 -13.71
N PRO A 189 11.14 -6.02 -14.34
CA PRO A 189 11.07 -4.56 -14.26
C PRO A 189 9.74 -3.93 -14.73
N ASP A 190 8.94 -4.66 -15.50
CA ASP A 190 7.61 -4.23 -15.93
C ASP A 190 6.48 -4.71 -15.00
N ASP A 191 6.77 -5.59 -14.03
CA ASP A 191 5.81 -5.97 -13.00
C ASP A 191 5.53 -4.80 -12.06
N PHE A 192 4.30 -4.76 -11.57
CA PHE A 192 3.86 -3.79 -10.58
C PHE A 192 3.58 -4.50 -9.24
N PRO A 193 4.55 -4.55 -8.31
CA PRO A 193 4.31 -5.07 -6.96
C PRO A 193 3.45 -4.09 -6.16
N PHE A 194 2.44 -4.60 -5.46
CA PHE A 194 1.45 -3.73 -4.82
C PHE A 194 0.98 -4.15 -3.42
N ALA A 195 1.21 -5.38 -2.99
CA ALA A 195 0.80 -5.83 -1.67
C ALA A 195 1.74 -6.92 -1.14
N MET A 196 1.93 -6.93 0.18
CA MET A 196 2.53 -8.05 0.90
C MET A 196 1.64 -8.46 2.07
N ALA A 197 1.20 -9.72 2.09
CA ALA A 197 0.35 -10.31 3.13
C ALA A 197 0.40 -11.85 3.07
N ASP A 198 -0.02 -12.56 4.11
CA ASP A 198 -0.07 -14.03 4.13
C ASP A 198 -1.32 -14.55 3.39
N PHE A 199 -1.25 -14.56 2.05
CA PHE A 199 -2.32 -15.06 1.18
C PHE A 199 -2.33 -16.58 1.09
N THR A 200 -1.20 -17.23 1.34
CA THR A 200 -1.08 -18.70 1.33
C THR A 200 -1.57 -19.32 2.64
N GLY A 201 -1.60 -18.54 3.73
CA GLY A 201 -1.91 -19.00 5.08
C GLY A 201 -0.77 -19.80 5.72
N ASN A 202 0.47 -19.61 5.24
CA ASN A 202 1.65 -20.35 5.71
C ASN A 202 2.38 -19.66 6.87
N GLY A 203 1.93 -18.48 7.29
CA GLY A 203 2.49 -17.68 8.37
C GLY A 203 3.58 -16.70 7.95
N ASN A 204 3.94 -16.66 6.66
CA ASN A 204 4.85 -15.68 6.08
C ASN A 204 4.10 -14.75 5.13
N LEU A 205 4.58 -13.52 4.94
CA LEU A 205 4.01 -12.65 3.92
C LEU A 205 4.39 -13.17 2.52
N ASP A 206 3.41 -13.24 1.63
CA ASP A 206 3.57 -13.41 0.19
C ASP A 206 3.63 -12.04 -0.50
N LEU A 207 4.12 -12.00 -1.74
CA LEU A 207 4.12 -10.80 -2.58
C LEU A 207 3.08 -10.92 -3.69
N LEU A 208 2.19 -9.94 -3.84
CA LEU A 208 1.37 -9.79 -5.04
C LEU A 208 1.98 -8.78 -6.02
N VAL A 209 2.04 -9.21 -7.28
CA VAL A 209 2.42 -8.38 -8.43
C VAL A 209 1.33 -8.41 -9.48
N ARG A 210 1.07 -7.26 -10.12
CA ARG A 210 0.34 -7.22 -11.39
C ARG A 210 1.34 -7.27 -12.53
N ARG A 211 1.23 -8.28 -13.37
CA ARG A 211 2.06 -8.47 -14.56
C ARG A 211 1.62 -7.54 -15.70
N PRO A 212 2.47 -7.32 -16.73
CA PRO A 212 2.15 -6.46 -17.86
C PRO A 212 0.93 -6.90 -18.68
N ASP A 213 0.61 -8.19 -18.67
CA ASP A 213 -0.58 -8.76 -19.31
C ASP A 213 -1.87 -8.55 -18.50
N GLY A 214 -1.76 -7.99 -17.28
CA GLY A 214 -2.88 -7.73 -16.39
C GLY A 214 -3.17 -8.87 -15.42
N ASP A 215 -2.43 -9.98 -15.44
CA ASP A 215 -2.62 -11.05 -14.47
C ASP A 215 -2.04 -10.65 -13.10
N ILE A 216 -2.67 -11.11 -12.02
CA ILE A 216 -2.15 -11.00 -10.67
C ILE A 216 -1.41 -12.30 -10.35
N ALA A 217 -0.12 -12.16 -10.05
CA ALA A 217 0.72 -13.26 -9.62
C ALA A 217 1.10 -13.09 -8.14
N LEU A 218 1.02 -14.20 -7.42
CA LEU A 218 1.49 -14.37 -6.05
C LEU A 218 2.87 -15.01 -6.08
N PHE A 219 3.81 -14.47 -5.33
CA PHE A 219 5.10 -15.08 -5.03
C PHE A 219 5.12 -15.54 -3.58
N GLU A 220 5.16 -16.86 -3.41
CA GLU A 220 5.38 -17.51 -2.12
C GLU A 220 6.88 -17.55 -1.86
N PHE A 221 7.32 -16.88 -0.80
CA PHE A 221 8.71 -16.91 -0.38
C PHE A 221 9.07 -18.31 0.17
N PRO A 222 10.30 -18.81 -0.07
CA PRO A 222 10.74 -20.10 0.47
C PRO A 222 10.91 -20.12 2.00
N GLY A 223 10.82 -18.95 2.64
CA GLY A 223 10.95 -18.74 4.07
C GLY A 223 10.48 -17.33 4.45
N LYS A 224 10.73 -16.92 5.71
CA LYS A 224 10.30 -15.60 6.20
C LYS A 224 11.01 -14.47 5.43
N PRO A 225 10.28 -13.59 4.71
CA PRO A 225 10.89 -12.45 4.02
C PRO A 225 11.55 -11.50 5.03
N GLY A 226 12.64 -10.84 4.61
CA GLY A 226 13.41 -9.91 5.46
C GLY A 226 14.39 -10.57 6.44
N VAL A 227 14.42 -11.92 6.54
CA VAL A 227 15.45 -12.65 7.28
C VAL A 227 16.50 -13.23 6.33
N GLU A 228 16.05 -13.81 5.22
CA GLU A 228 16.90 -14.38 4.19
C GLU A 228 16.53 -13.80 2.82
N TYR A 229 17.53 -13.56 1.97
CA TYR A 229 17.29 -13.19 0.58
C TYR A 229 16.71 -14.38 -0.18
N ALA A 230 15.56 -14.19 -0.82
CA ALA A 230 14.97 -15.19 -1.69
C ALA A 230 15.39 -14.94 -3.14
N ASP A 231 16.26 -15.80 -3.67
CA ASP A 231 16.42 -15.92 -5.12
C ASP A 231 15.03 -16.17 -5.74
N PRO A 232 14.60 -15.42 -6.77
CA PRO A 232 13.31 -15.67 -7.43
C PRO A 232 13.13 -17.12 -7.88
N ALA A 233 14.22 -17.84 -8.17
CA ALA A 233 14.19 -19.25 -8.55
C ALA A 233 13.96 -20.20 -7.36
N SER A 234 14.07 -19.74 -6.11
CA SER A 234 13.82 -20.55 -4.92
C SER A 234 12.41 -20.39 -4.34
N GLY A 235 11.70 -19.30 -4.67
CA GLY A 235 10.27 -19.17 -4.36
C GLY A 235 9.36 -19.75 -5.44
N THR A 236 8.06 -19.73 -5.19
CA THR A 236 7.05 -20.29 -6.11
C THR A 236 6.09 -19.20 -6.59
N TRP A 237 5.88 -19.13 -7.90
CA TRP A 237 4.95 -18.19 -8.52
C TRP A 237 3.64 -18.87 -8.88
N TYR A 238 2.52 -18.25 -8.49
CA TYR A 238 1.18 -18.69 -8.85
C TYR A 238 0.43 -17.55 -9.53
N THR A 239 -0.33 -17.84 -10.58
CA THR A 239 -1.30 -16.87 -11.12
C THR A 239 -2.60 -17.03 -10.35
N VAL A 240 -3.00 -15.99 -9.63
CA VAL A 240 -4.12 -16.05 -8.67
C VAL A 240 -5.35 -15.27 -9.16
N ALA A 241 -5.18 -14.40 -10.15
CA ALA A 241 -6.30 -13.76 -10.82
C ALA A 241 -5.89 -13.28 -12.22
N ARG A 242 -6.86 -13.12 -13.12
CA ARG A 242 -6.63 -12.71 -14.51
C ARG A 242 -7.45 -11.50 -14.90
N GLY A 243 -6.97 -10.72 -15.86
CA GLY A 243 -7.74 -9.62 -16.46
C GLY A 243 -7.82 -8.32 -15.63
N TRP A 244 -6.78 -8.00 -14.85
CA TRP A 244 -6.71 -6.81 -13.98
C TRP A 244 -6.02 -5.61 -14.62
N GLN A 245 -5.77 -5.62 -15.94
CA GLN A 245 -5.12 -4.52 -16.66
C GLN A 245 -5.86 -3.17 -16.53
N ASP A 246 -7.19 -3.22 -16.38
CA ASP A 246 -8.03 -2.02 -16.35
C ASP A 246 -8.26 -1.47 -14.93
N MET A 247 -7.79 -2.16 -13.88
CA MET A 247 -7.94 -1.65 -12.51
C MET A 247 -7.09 -0.40 -12.30
N LYS A 248 -7.76 0.68 -11.86
CA LYS A 248 -7.15 1.99 -11.58
C LYS A 248 -6.33 1.95 -10.29
N TYR A 249 -6.88 1.32 -9.25
CA TYR A 249 -6.22 1.10 -7.95
C TYR A 249 -6.53 -0.30 -7.43
N MET A 250 -5.59 -0.86 -6.66
CA MET A 250 -5.75 -2.10 -5.92
C MET A 250 -5.20 -1.87 -4.51
N THR A 251 -5.90 -2.28 -3.47
CA THR A 251 -5.45 -2.10 -2.08
C THR A 251 -5.71 -3.34 -1.26
N LEU A 252 -4.75 -3.65 -0.38
CA LEU A 252 -4.85 -4.75 0.58
C LEU A 252 -5.84 -4.38 1.70
N THR A 253 -6.64 -5.34 2.17
CA THR A 253 -7.55 -5.14 3.30
C THR A 253 -7.88 -6.48 3.97
N ASP A 254 -8.81 -6.45 4.92
CA ASP A 254 -9.56 -7.56 5.52
C ASP A 254 -10.98 -7.00 5.65
N VAL A 255 -11.75 -7.10 4.57
CA VAL A 255 -13.01 -6.35 4.41
C VAL A 255 -14.18 -7.11 5.03
N ASP A 256 -14.06 -8.42 5.20
CA ASP A 256 -15.06 -9.22 5.89
C ASP A 256 -14.71 -9.52 7.36
N LEU A 257 -13.51 -9.08 7.79
CA LEU A 257 -12.99 -9.16 9.16
C LEU A 257 -12.73 -10.61 9.61
N ASP A 258 -12.31 -11.47 8.70
CA ASP A 258 -12.01 -12.88 8.94
C ASP A 258 -10.53 -13.16 9.26
N GLY A 259 -9.68 -12.12 9.21
CA GLY A 259 -8.25 -12.17 9.50
C GLY A 259 -7.38 -12.62 8.33
N LYS A 260 -7.94 -12.87 7.13
CA LYS A 260 -7.18 -13.16 5.91
C LYS A 260 -7.10 -11.92 5.01
N PRO A 261 -6.06 -11.84 4.18
CA PRO A 261 -5.89 -10.70 3.30
C PRO A 261 -6.84 -10.74 2.11
N ASP A 262 -7.69 -9.72 2.03
CA ASP A 262 -8.58 -9.40 0.93
C ASP A 262 -7.99 -8.31 0.04
N LEU A 263 -8.63 -8.07 -1.11
CA LEU A 263 -8.33 -6.92 -1.96
C LEU A 263 -9.56 -6.06 -2.22
N LEU A 264 -9.36 -4.74 -2.30
CA LEU A 264 -10.26 -3.86 -3.02
C LEU A 264 -9.65 -3.49 -4.37
N ALA A 265 -10.49 -3.39 -5.40
CA ALA A 265 -10.09 -2.90 -6.72
C ALA A 265 -11.05 -1.84 -7.24
N LEU A 266 -10.52 -0.72 -7.72
CA LEU A 266 -11.28 0.34 -8.35
C LEU A 266 -11.19 0.24 -9.87
N ARG A 267 -12.35 0.15 -10.54
CA ARG A 267 -12.44 0.30 -12.01
C ARG A 267 -12.53 1.76 -12.45
N PRO A 268 -12.19 2.08 -13.72
CA PRO A 268 -12.24 3.45 -14.22
C PRO A 268 -13.63 4.06 -14.25
N ASP A 269 -14.68 3.23 -14.25
CA ASP A 269 -16.09 3.65 -14.16
C ASP A 269 -16.53 4.06 -12.74
N GLY A 270 -15.63 3.98 -11.77
CA GLY A 270 -15.88 4.36 -10.38
C GLY A 270 -16.45 3.23 -9.52
N THR A 271 -16.54 2.01 -10.03
CA THR A 271 -16.97 0.83 -9.26
C THR A 271 -15.81 0.32 -8.39
N LEU A 272 -15.99 0.37 -7.07
CA LEU A 272 -15.09 -0.23 -6.09
C LEU A 272 -15.63 -1.62 -5.71
N SER A 273 -14.82 -2.66 -5.92
CA SER A 273 -15.19 -4.05 -5.63
C SER A 273 -14.24 -4.69 -4.62
N ALA A 274 -14.78 -5.45 -3.69
CA ALA A 274 -14.05 -6.30 -2.77
C ALA A 274 -13.89 -7.71 -3.35
N PHE A 275 -12.68 -8.25 -3.26
CA PHE A 275 -12.29 -9.61 -3.64
C PHE A 275 -11.83 -10.30 -2.37
N VAL A 276 -12.76 -11.05 -1.78
CA VAL A 276 -12.57 -11.69 -0.47
C VAL A 276 -11.78 -12.96 -0.62
N HIS A 277 -10.79 -13.18 0.23
CA HIS A 277 -10.05 -14.43 0.32
C HIS A 277 -11.01 -15.60 0.55
N SER A 278 -10.87 -16.69 -0.20
CA SER A 278 -11.78 -17.84 -0.16
C SER A 278 -11.69 -18.69 1.12
N GLY A 279 -10.97 -18.22 2.13
CA GLY A 279 -10.63 -18.94 3.35
C GLY A 279 -9.42 -19.88 3.27
N ARG A 280 -8.97 -20.29 2.07
CA ARG A 280 -7.82 -21.20 1.88
C ARG A 280 -7.17 -21.03 0.52
N PHE A 281 -5.83 -21.02 0.49
CA PHE A 281 -5.06 -21.15 -0.75
C PHE A 281 -4.91 -22.61 -1.19
N ASP A 282 -5.11 -22.87 -2.48
CA ASP A 282 -4.91 -24.16 -3.14
C ASP A 282 -3.87 -24.01 -4.26
N PRO A 283 -2.62 -24.51 -4.10
CA PRO A 283 -1.58 -24.36 -5.11
C PRO A 283 -1.89 -25.12 -6.41
N ASP A 284 -2.75 -26.14 -6.38
CA ASP A 284 -3.20 -26.86 -7.57
C ASP A 284 -4.33 -26.10 -8.31
N ASN A 285 -4.95 -25.11 -7.66
CA ASN A 285 -5.98 -24.25 -8.23
C ASN A 285 -5.89 -22.80 -7.70
N PRO A 286 -4.79 -22.08 -7.98
CA PRO A 286 -4.47 -20.81 -7.34
C PRO A 286 -5.46 -19.69 -7.69
N GLU A 287 -6.15 -19.79 -8.83
CA GLU A 287 -7.18 -18.83 -9.24
C GLU A 287 -8.46 -18.89 -8.38
N SER A 288 -8.58 -19.87 -7.48
CA SER A 288 -9.64 -19.93 -6.47
C SER A 288 -9.33 -19.15 -5.17
N LEU A 289 -8.22 -18.41 -5.14
CA LEU A 289 -7.82 -17.62 -3.97
C LEU A 289 -8.89 -16.61 -3.56
N PHE A 290 -9.57 -15.96 -4.51
CA PHE A 290 -10.61 -14.98 -4.21
C PHE A 290 -11.99 -15.48 -4.60
N SER A 291 -12.98 -15.15 -3.77
CA SER A 291 -14.40 -15.35 -4.05
C SER A 291 -14.90 -14.39 -5.14
N GLU A 292 -16.11 -14.64 -5.64
CA GLU A 292 -16.79 -13.69 -6.54
C GLU A 292 -16.86 -12.29 -5.92
N PRO A 293 -16.51 -11.23 -6.69
CA PRO A 293 -16.35 -9.90 -6.13
C PRO A 293 -17.68 -9.27 -5.71
N VAL A 294 -17.65 -8.52 -4.61
CA VAL A 294 -18.78 -7.76 -4.09
C VAL A 294 -18.57 -6.27 -4.37
N THR A 295 -19.51 -5.60 -5.01
CA THR A 295 -19.45 -4.14 -5.15
C THR A 295 -19.66 -3.47 -3.79
N VAL A 296 -18.67 -2.70 -3.34
CA VAL A 296 -18.68 -1.99 -2.05
C VAL A 296 -18.76 -0.47 -2.19
N GLY A 297 -18.65 0.05 -3.41
CA GLY A 297 -18.79 1.48 -3.68
C GLY A 297 -18.97 1.81 -5.15
N THR A 298 -19.55 2.98 -5.41
CA THR A 298 -19.76 3.55 -6.76
C THR A 298 -19.37 5.04 -6.78
N GLY A 299 -18.99 5.55 -7.96
CA GLY A 299 -18.56 6.94 -8.13
C GLY A 299 -17.19 7.24 -7.51
N PHE A 300 -16.37 6.22 -7.25
CA PHE A 300 -15.03 6.35 -6.69
C PHE A 300 -13.99 6.82 -7.72
N ASP A 301 -14.38 6.99 -8.99
CA ASP A 301 -13.54 7.55 -10.05
C ASP A 301 -13.05 8.98 -9.75
N ARG A 302 -13.80 9.73 -8.93
CA ARG A 302 -13.43 11.04 -8.37
C ARG A 302 -12.23 11.03 -7.43
N TYR A 303 -11.82 9.85 -6.97
CA TYR A 303 -10.69 9.68 -6.07
C TYR A 303 -9.43 9.28 -6.83
N ASP A 304 -8.30 9.76 -6.34
CA ASP A 304 -6.98 9.47 -6.91
C ASP A 304 -6.03 8.74 -5.95
N THR A 305 -6.51 8.45 -4.74
CA THR A 305 -5.97 7.54 -3.73
C THR A 305 -7.12 6.68 -3.25
N ILE A 306 -6.87 5.38 -3.14
CA ILE A 306 -7.68 4.38 -2.41
C ILE A 306 -6.66 3.56 -1.62
N SER A 307 -6.68 3.68 -0.31
CA SER A 307 -5.77 3.01 0.62
C SER A 307 -6.49 2.65 1.89
#